data_AF-M1CWC4-F1
#
_entry.id   AF-M1CWC4-F1
#
_cell.length_a   1.000
_cell.length_b   1.000
_cell.length_c   1.000
_cell.angle_alpha   90.00
_cell.angle_beta   90.00
_cell.angle_gamma   90.00
#
_symmetry.space_group_name_H-M   'P 1'
#
loop_
_entity.id
_entity.type
_entity.pdbx_description
1 polymer ?
#
loop_
_entity_poly.entity_id
_entity_poly.type
_entity_poly.pdbx_seq_one_letter_code
_entity_poly.pdbx_strand_id
1 'polypeptide(L)'
;MKNNNNGCTKKEQLECNYHIIHKLPPGDSPYVRAKYAQLVEKDAEAAIVLFWKAINAGDRVDSALKDMAVVMKQQDRAEEAIEAIKSFRDRCSKQAQESLDNVLIDLYKKCGKLEEQIELLKQKLRMIYQGEVFNGKPTKTARSHGRKFQVTIKQETSRILVLSLFS
;
A
#
# COMPACT_ATOMS: atom_id res chain seq x y z
N MET A 1 -0.22 -14.64 54.21
CA MET A 1 0.48 -15.72 53.50
C MET A 1 -0.60 -16.57 52.84
N LYS A 2 -0.79 -16.67 51.51
CA LYS A 2 0.18 -16.78 50.42
C LYS A 2 -0.22 -15.90 49.22
N ASN A 3 0.84 -15.43 48.58
CA ASN A 3 0.96 -14.68 47.34
C ASN A 3 0.77 -15.56 46.10
N ASN A 4 0.76 -14.88 44.93
CA ASN A 4 1.20 -15.35 43.61
C ASN A 4 0.18 -16.10 42.74
N ASN A 5 0.09 -15.89 41.43
CA ASN A 5 0.87 -15.04 40.53
C ASN A 5 0.07 -14.87 39.23
N ASN A 6 -0.11 -13.62 38.79
CA ASN A 6 -0.45 -13.31 37.41
C ASN A 6 0.79 -13.60 36.56
N GLY A 7 0.88 -14.82 36.03
CA GLY A 7 1.91 -15.20 35.08
C GLY A 7 1.57 -14.66 33.71
N CYS A 8 1.87 -13.38 33.45
CA CYS A 8 2.02 -12.89 32.08
C CYS A 8 3.15 -13.71 31.44
N THR A 9 2.83 -14.42 30.36
CA THR A 9 3.74 -15.37 29.74
C THR A 9 4.88 -14.63 29.07
N LYS A 10 6.10 -15.19 29.09
CA LYS A 10 7.29 -14.57 28.44
C LYS A 10 7.05 -14.22 26.97
N LYS A 11 6.11 -14.90 26.30
CA LYS A 11 5.70 -14.67 24.92
C LYS A 11 4.94 -13.35 24.74
N GLU A 12 4.04 -13.01 25.65
CA GLU A 12 3.30 -11.73 25.67
C GLU A 12 4.21 -10.53 25.98
N GLN A 13 5.22 -10.72 26.85
CA GLN A 13 6.20 -9.68 27.18
C GLN A 13 7.17 -9.41 26.02
N LEU A 14 7.53 -10.45 25.26
CA LEU A 14 8.29 -10.35 24.02
C LEU A 14 7.44 -9.61 22.96
N GLU A 15 6.21 -10.04 22.72
CA GLU A 15 5.26 -9.40 21.78
C GLU A 15 5.04 -7.90 22.08
N CYS A 16 4.86 -7.51 23.36
CA CYS A 16 4.73 -6.11 23.77
C CYS A 16 5.99 -5.26 23.54
N ASN A 17 7.19 -5.80 23.76
CA ASN A 17 8.43 -5.06 23.52
C ASN A 17 8.74 -4.91 22.02
N TYR A 18 8.38 -5.91 21.19
CA TYR A 18 8.60 -5.86 19.74
C TYR A 18 7.67 -4.89 19.01
N HIS A 19 6.47 -4.70 19.55
CA HIS A 19 5.49 -3.72 19.10
C HIS A 19 6.05 -2.30 18.99
N ILE A 20 6.85 -1.93 19.97
CA ILE A 20 7.38 -0.57 20.15
C ILE A 20 8.59 -0.35 19.23
N ILE A 21 9.41 -1.38 19.01
CA ILE A 21 10.67 -1.25 18.24
C ILE A 21 10.40 -1.22 16.73
N HIS A 22 9.44 -2.00 16.22
CA HIS A 22 9.22 -2.16 14.78
C HIS A 22 7.95 -1.46 14.23
N LYS A 23 7.24 -0.67 15.06
CA LYS A 23 5.96 -0.01 14.70
C LYS A 23 4.95 -0.99 14.09
N LEU A 24 4.84 -2.19 14.65
CA LEU A 24 3.90 -3.20 14.19
C LEU A 24 2.46 -2.84 14.64
N PRO A 25 1.41 -3.20 13.88
CA PRO A 25 0.03 -3.04 14.34
C PRO A 25 -0.29 -4.05 15.46
N PRO A 26 -1.02 -3.68 16.52
CA PRO A 26 -1.35 -4.59 17.63
C PRO A 26 -2.28 -5.73 17.20
N GLY A 27 -1.99 -6.94 17.70
CA GLY A 27 -2.77 -8.16 17.46
C GLY A 27 -1.99 -9.28 16.75
N ASP A 28 -2.66 -10.40 16.49
CA ASP A 28 -2.12 -11.58 15.79
C ASP A 28 -2.83 -11.82 14.44
N SER A 29 -3.23 -10.74 13.78
CA SER A 29 -3.91 -10.85 12.49
C SER A 29 -2.95 -11.35 11.39
N PRO A 30 -3.44 -12.02 10.33
CA PRO A 30 -2.59 -12.44 9.21
C PRO A 30 -1.70 -11.32 8.65
N TYR A 31 -2.21 -10.08 8.58
CA TYR A 31 -1.43 -8.92 8.16
C TYR A 31 -0.30 -8.58 9.15
N VAL A 32 -0.56 -8.61 10.47
CA VAL A 32 0.49 -8.33 11.48
C VAL A 32 1.59 -9.37 11.39
N ARG A 33 1.23 -10.65 11.26
CA ARG A 33 2.18 -11.75 11.05
C ARG A 33 3.00 -11.55 9.77
N ALA A 34 2.37 -11.11 8.67
CA ALA A 34 3.08 -10.80 7.43
C ALA A 34 4.12 -9.69 7.63
N LYS A 35 3.77 -8.62 8.35
CA LYS A 35 4.71 -7.53 8.69
C LYS A 35 5.85 -8.00 9.58
N TYR A 36 5.57 -8.91 10.51
CA TYR A 36 6.60 -9.51 11.35
C TYR A 36 7.59 -10.33 10.51
N ALA A 37 7.09 -11.22 9.65
CA ALA A 37 7.93 -12.00 8.73
C ALA A 37 8.77 -11.08 7.83
N GLN A 38 8.16 -10.01 7.29
CA GLN A 38 8.83 -9.05 6.43
C GLN A 38 9.96 -8.28 7.14
N LEU A 39 9.71 -7.72 8.33
CA LEU A 39 10.58 -6.73 8.96
C LEU A 39 11.52 -7.31 10.01
N VAL A 40 11.10 -8.38 10.68
CA VAL A 40 11.83 -8.99 11.80
C VAL A 40 12.57 -10.23 11.33
N GLU A 41 11.84 -11.20 10.77
CA GLU A 41 12.44 -12.46 10.28
C GLU A 41 13.20 -12.24 8.97
N LYS A 42 12.88 -11.16 8.25
CA LYS A 42 13.41 -10.84 6.91
C LYS A 42 13.15 -11.97 5.90
N ASP A 43 12.08 -12.72 6.12
CA ASP A 43 11.64 -13.78 5.23
C ASP A 43 10.58 -13.20 4.28
N ALA A 44 11.02 -12.84 3.07
CA ALA A 44 10.18 -12.25 2.06
C ALA A 44 9.13 -13.24 1.52
N GLU A 45 9.47 -14.53 1.40
CA GLU A 45 8.56 -15.55 0.87
C GLU A 45 7.45 -15.86 1.87
N ALA A 46 7.80 -16.03 3.16
CA ALA A 46 6.81 -16.18 4.22
C ALA A 46 5.92 -14.94 4.33
N ALA A 47 6.48 -13.74 4.20
CA ALA A 47 5.72 -12.50 4.20
C ALA A 47 4.70 -12.46 3.05
N ILE A 48 5.11 -12.82 1.82
CA ILE A 48 4.21 -12.88 0.65
C ILE A 48 3.04 -13.83 0.92
N VAL A 49 3.31 -15.05 1.40
CA VAL A 49 2.26 -16.04 1.73
C VAL A 49 1.28 -15.51 2.79
N LEU A 50 1.80 -14.85 3.82
CA LEU A 50 0.97 -14.28 4.88
C LEU A 50 0.15 -13.07 4.38
N PHE A 51 0.68 -12.25 3.49
CA PHE A 51 -0.10 -11.18 2.85
C PHE A 51 -1.24 -11.73 2.00
N TRP A 52 -1.00 -12.79 1.22
CA TRP A 52 -2.07 -13.49 0.50
C TRP A 52 -3.17 -13.98 1.43
N LYS A 53 -2.79 -14.57 2.57
CA LYS A 53 -3.74 -14.99 3.59
C LYS A 53 -4.53 -13.81 4.16
N ALA A 54 -3.89 -12.66 4.40
CA ALA A 54 -4.54 -11.46 4.87
C ALA A 54 -5.56 -10.92 3.85
N ILE A 55 -5.19 -10.83 2.57
CA ILE A 55 -6.07 -10.41 1.47
C ILE A 55 -7.29 -11.32 1.38
N ASN A 56 -7.09 -12.64 1.41
CA ASN A 56 -8.19 -13.61 1.31
C ASN A 56 -9.10 -13.59 2.55
N ALA A 57 -8.55 -13.34 3.73
CA ALA A 57 -9.31 -13.18 4.97
C ALA A 57 -10.01 -11.80 5.10
N GLY A 58 -9.77 -10.86 4.18
CA GLY A 58 -10.28 -9.50 4.28
C GLY A 58 -9.55 -8.62 5.32
N ASP A 59 -8.42 -9.10 5.85
CA ASP A 59 -7.63 -8.39 6.86
C ASP A 59 -6.76 -7.31 6.22
N ARG A 60 -7.18 -6.04 6.38
CA ARG A 60 -6.47 -4.85 5.92
C ARG A 60 -6.04 -4.95 4.45
N VAL A 61 -6.95 -5.42 3.58
CA VAL A 61 -6.71 -5.73 2.15
C VAL A 61 -5.91 -4.64 1.44
N ASP A 62 -6.30 -3.37 1.58
CA ASP A 62 -5.60 -2.22 0.99
C ASP A 62 -4.11 -2.16 1.36
N SER A 63 -3.81 -2.37 2.65
CA SER A 63 -2.44 -2.33 3.16
C SER A 63 -1.67 -3.60 2.81
N ALA A 64 -2.32 -4.76 2.92
CA ALA A 64 -1.73 -6.05 2.61
C ALA A 64 -1.30 -6.14 1.13
N LEU A 65 -2.17 -5.74 0.21
CA LEU A 65 -1.89 -5.76 -1.23
C LEU A 65 -0.73 -4.84 -1.60
N LYS A 66 -0.72 -3.61 -1.05
CA LYS A 66 0.34 -2.64 -1.29
C LYS A 66 1.69 -3.12 -0.75
N ASP A 67 1.73 -3.59 0.50
CA ASP A 67 2.97 -4.05 1.12
C ASP A 67 3.50 -5.32 0.44
N MET A 68 2.61 -6.24 0.04
CA MET A 68 2.96 -7.43 -0.74
C MET A 68 3.60 -7.06 -2.08
N ALA A 69 3.02 -6.10 -2.82
CA ALA A 69 3.58 -5.65 -4.10
C ALA A 69 4.98 -5.05 -3.95
N VAL A 70 5.25 -4.34 -2.85
CA VAL A 70 6.60 -3.81 -2.56
C VAL A 70 7.59 -4.94 -2.28
N VAL A 71 7.20 -5.95 -1.50
CA VAL A 71 8.06 -7.12 -1.23
C VAL A 71 8.34 -7.89 -2.52
N MET A 72 7.31 -8.15 -3.33
CA MET A 72 7.47 -8.84 -4.62
C MET A 72 8.37 -8.04 -5.58
N LYS A 73 8.25 -6.70 -5.62
CA LYS A 73 9.16 -5.82 -6.38
C LYS A 73 10.63 -6.01 -5.94
N GLN A 74 10.88 -6.19 -4.65
CA GLN A 74 12.23 -6.40 -4.09
C GLN A 74 12.79 -7.78 -4.41
N GLN A 75 11.93 -8.80 -4.56
CA GLN A 75 12.30 -10.16 -4.93
C GLN A 75 12.34 -10.39 -6.46
N ASP A 76 12.37 -9.32 -7.25
CA ASP A 76 12.31 -9.36 -8.72
C ASP A 76 11.07 -10.07 -9.31
N ARG A 77 10.02 -10.24 -8.51
CA ARG A 77 8.71 -10.81 -8.89
C ARG A 77 7.72 -9.72 -9.28
N ALA A 78 8.18 -8.73 -10.04
CA ALA A 78 7.40 -7.53 -10.36
C ALA A 78 6.17 -7.85 -11.24
N GLU A 79 6.24 -8.87 -12.09
CA GLU A 79 5.12 -9.27 -12.95
C GLU A 79 3.99 -9.91 -12.15
N GLU A 80 4.32 -10.81 -11.23
CA GLU A 80 3.34 -11.38 -10.29
C GLU A 80 2.70 -10.29 -9.42
N ALA A 81 3.46 -9.27 -9.01
CA ALA A 81 2.93 -8.13 -8.28
C ALA A 81 1.89 -7.34 -9.10
N ILE A 82 2.15 -7.14 -10.40
CA ILE A 82 1.21 -6.48 -11.32
C ILE A 82 -0.09 -7.29 -11.42
N GLU A 83 0.01 -8.60 -11.61
CA GLU A 83 -1.15 -9.48 -11.71
C GLU A 83 -1.97 -9.51 -10.41
N ALA A 84 -1.30 -9.57 -9.26
CA ALA A 84 -1.95 -9.48 -7.97
C ALA A 84 -2.71 -8.15 -7.82
N ILE A 85 -2.08 -7.01 -8.12
CA ILE A 85 -2.78 -5.72 -8.03
C ILE A 85 -3.99 -5.69 -8.97
N LYS A 86 -3.85 -6.13 -10.22
CA LYS A 86 -4.98 -6.19 -11.17
C LYS A 86 -6.13 -7.05 -10.66
N SER A 87 -5.83 -8.16 -9.99
CA SER A 87 -6.83 -9.11 -9.48
C SER A 87 -7.56 -8.62 -8.23
N PHE A 88 -6.87 -7.88 -7.35
CA PHE A 88 -7.43 -7.46 -6.05
C PHE A 88 -7.83 -5.99 -5.98
N ARG A 89 -7.48 -5.16 -6.97
CA ARG A 89 -7.78 -3.73 -6.94
C ARG A 89 -9.26 -3.45 -6.73
N ASP A 90 -10.19 -4.23 -7.27
CA ASP A 90 -11.62 -3.96 -7.13
C ASP A 90 -12.14 -4.22 -5.71
N ARG A 91 -11.37 -4.94 -4.89
CA ARG A 91 -11.64 -5.17 -3.47
C ARG A 91 -11.04 -4.06 -2.58
N CYS A 92 -10.30 -3.11 -3.15
CA CYS A 92 -9.65 -2.03 -2.43
C CYS A 92 -10.47 -0.74 -2.42
N SER A 93 -10.31 0.05 -1.36
CA SER A 93 -11.01 1.34 -1.24
C SER A 93 -10.61 2.35 -2.33
N LYS A 94 -11.49 3.31 -2.62
CA LYS A 94 -11.19 4.41 -3.57
C LYS A 94 -9.91 5.18 -3.20
N GLN A 95 -9.64 5.33 -1.91
CA GLN A 95 -8.44 6.00 -1.41
C GLN A 95 -7.17 5.17 -1.69
N ALA A 96 -7.26 3.84 -1.63
CA ALA A 96 -6.15 2.96 -1.93
C ALA A 96 -5.84 2.88 -3.43
N GLN A 97 -6.84 3.04 -4.30
CA GLN A 97 -6.64 3.01 -5.77
C GLN A 97 -5.53 3.95 -6.23
N GLU A 98 -5.52 5.20 -5.74
CA GLU A 98 -4.48 6.17 -6.13
C GLU A 98 -3.07 5.70 -5.73
N SER A 99 -2.95 5.08 -4.55
CA SER A 99 -1.68 4.53 -4.10
C SER A 99 -1.26 3.29 -4.88
N LEU A 100 -2.22 2.43 -5.27
CA LEU A 100 -1.97 1.24 -6.08
C LEU A 100 -1.56 1.62 -7.51
N ASP A 101 -2.16 2.66 -8.10
CA ASP A 101 -1.76 3.18 -9.41
C ASP A 101 -0.30 3.64 -9.41
N ASN A 102 0.14 4.30 -8.32
CA ASN A 102 1.53 4.74 -8.21
C ASN A 102 2.48 3.53 -8.10
N VAL A 103 2.11 2.50 -7.32
CA VAL A 103 2.88 1.24 -7.26
C VAL A 103 2.89 0.53 -8.62
N LEU A 104 1.79 0.54 -9.37
CA LEU A 104 1.73 -0.04 -10.72
C LEU A 104 2.66 0.69 -11.69
N ILE A 105 2.71 2.03 -11.66
CA ILE A 105 3.64 2.82 -12.48
C ILE A 105 5.09 2.40 -12.21
N ASP A 106 5.46 2.24 -10.94
CA ASP A 106 6.78 1.78 -10.52
C ASP A 106 7.10 0.36 -11.02
N LEU A 107 6.14 -0.55 -10.92
CA LEU A 107 6.29 -1.94 -11.36
C LEU A 107 6.44 -2.02 -12.88
N TYR A 108 5.61 -1.29 -13.63
CA TYR A 108 5.70 -1.22 -15.08
C TYR A 108 7.05 -0.67 -15.55
N LYS A 109 7.54 0.38 -14.89
CA LYS A 109 8.88 0.93 -15.15
C LYS A 109 9.96 -0.14 -14.91
N LYS A 110 9.88 -0.90 -13.81
CA LYS A 110 10.84 -1.98 -13.50
C LYS A 110 10.80 -3.10 -14.54
N CYS A 111 9.63 -3.44 -15.08
CA CYS A 111 9.47 -4.47 -16.11
C CYS A 111 9.71 -3.99 -17.55
N GLY A 112 10.01 -2.70 -17.78
CA GLY A 112 10.09 -2.15 -19.15
C GLY A 112 8.74 -2.09 -19.90
N LYS A 113 7.63 -2.20 -19.17
CA LYS A 113 6.24 -2.19 -19.67
C LYS A 113 5.76 -0.75 -19.91
N LEU A 114 6.43 -0.06 -20.84
CA LEU A 114 6.21 1.37 -21.12
C LEU A 114 4.81 1.64 -21.68
N GLU A 115 4.26 0.75 -22.50
CA GLU A 115 2.93 0.94 -23.09
C GLU A 115 1.83 0.89 -22.02
N GLU A 116 1.90 -0.05 -21.09
CA GLU A 116 0.97 -0.14 -19.96
C GLU A 116 1.09 1.06 -19.02
N GLN A 117 2.31 1.56 -18.82
CA GLN A 117 2.54 2.81 -18.08
C GLN A 117 1.88 4.01 -18.80
N ILE A 118 2.06 4.13 -20.11
CA ILE A 118 1.47 5.21 -20.92
C ILE A 118 -0.06 5.13 -20.87
N GLU A 119 -0.65 3.95 -21.00
CA GLU A 119 -2.11 3.81 -20.98
C GLU A 119 -2.69 4.16 -19.59
N LEU A 120 -2.04 3.73 -18.51
CA LEU A 120 -2.45 4.09 -17.16
C LEU A 120 -2.36 5.62 -16.94
N LEU A 121 -1.31 6.27 -17.42
CA LEU A 121 -1.18 7.72 -17.35
C LEU A 121 -2.26 8.44 -18.16
N LYS A 122 -2.54 7.98 -19.39
CA LYS A 122 -3.64 8.51 -20.22
C LYS A 122 -4.98 8.39 -19.50
N GLN A 123 -5.26 7.25 -18.86
CA GLN A 123 -6.49 7.06 -18.09
C GLN A 123 -6.59 8.05 -16.93
N LYS A 124 -5.52 8.22 -16.14
CA LYS A 124 -5.50 9.18 -15.01
C LYS A 124 -5.73 10.62 -15.48
N LEU A 125 -5.14 10.99 -16.62
CA LEU A 125 -5.37 12.30 -17.24
C LEU A 125 -6.83 12.47 -17.68
N ARG A 126 -7.42 11.46 -18.33
CA ARG A 126 -8.84 11.50 -18.74
C ARG A 126 -9.76 11.74 -17.55
N MET A 127 -9.55 11.04 -16.43
CA MET A 127 -10.36 11.22 -15.20
C MET A 127 -10.24 12.64 -14.61
N ILE A 128 -9.05 13.24 -14.70
CA ILE A 128 -8.83 14.64 -14.27
C ILE A 128 -9.61 15.59 -15.17
N TYR A 129 -9.51 15.45 -16.49
CA TYR A 129 -10.15 16.34 -17.45
C TYR A 129 -11.68 16.19 -17.50
N GLN A 130 -12.20 14.98 -17.30
CA GLN A 130 -13.64 14.71 -17.19
C GLN A 130 -14.25 15.24 -15.89
N GLY A 131 -13.43 15.76 -14.98
CA GLY A 131 -13.88 16.33 -13.72
C GLY A 131 -14.30 15.29 -12.69
N GLU A 132 -14.08 13.99 -12.93
CA GLU A 132 -14.37 12.92 -11.96
C GLU A 132 -13.53 13.09 -10.69
N VAL A 133 -12.29 13.57 -10.83
CA VAL A 133 -11.39 13.87 -9.70
C VAL A 133 -11.77 15.16 -8.97
N PHE A 134 -12.54 16.04 -9.61
CA PHE A 134 -12.89 17.37 -9.11
C PHE A 134 -14.40 17.56 -8.86
N ASN A 135 -15.22 16.52 -9.03
CA ASN A 135 -16.69 16.57 -9.04
C ASN A 135 -17.23 17.74 -9.90
N GLY A 136 -16.66 17.93 -11.10
CA GLY A 136 -17.03 19.00 -12.03
C GLY A 136 -16.60 20.42 -11.60
N LYS A 137 -15.83 20.57 -10.51
CA LYS A 137 -15.30 21.87 -10.07
C LYS A 137 -13.95 22.18 -10.74
N PRO A 138 -13.58 23.45 -10.91
CA PRO A 138 -12.27 23.81 -11.45
C PRO A 138 -11.11 23.51 -10.47
N THR A 139 -11.41 23.38 -9.17
CA THR A 139 -10.43 23.13 -8.11
C THR A 139 -10.94 22.15 -7.07
N LYS A 140 -10.03 21.34 -6.50
CA LYS A 140 -10.30 20.45 -5.35
C LYS A 140 -9.58 20.97 -4.12
N THR A 141 -10.19 20.85 -2.95
CA THR A 141 -9.52 21.21 -1.69
C THR A 141 -8.62 20.07 -1.24
N ALA A 142 -7.32 20.33 -1.16
CA ALA A 142 -6.35 19.43 -0.56
C ALA A 142 -5.91 19.95 0.82
N ARG A 143 -5.35 19.06 1.65
CA ARG A 143 -4.85 19.40 2.98
C ARG A 143 -3.41 18.92 3.11
N SER A 144 -2.51 19.81 3.53
CA SER A 144 -1.10 19.49 3.80
C SER A 144 -0.67 20.26 5.05
N HIS A 145 -0.01 19.57 6.00
CA HIS A 145 0.47 20.16 7.25
C HIS A 145 -0.59 21.00 7.98
N GLY A 146 -1.84 20.50 8.02
CA GLY A 146 -2.98 21.18 8.65
C GLY A 146 -3.60 22.32 7.87
N ARG A 147 -2.98 22.80 6.77
CA ARG A 147 -3.51 23.89 5.94
C ARG A 147 -4.33 23.35 4.78
N LYS A 148 -5.48 23.98 4.51
CA LYS A 148 -6.31 23.72 3.33
C LYS A 148 -5.83 24.61 2.18
N PHE A 149 -5.70 24.04 0.99
CA PHE A 149 -5.37 24.78 -0.22
C PHE A 149 -6.18 24.23 -1.40
N GLN A 150 -6.40 25.06 -2.41
CA GLN A 150 -7.04 24.63 -3.64
C GLN A 150 -5.98 24.10 -4.61
N VAL A 151 -6.23 22.91 -5.13
CA VAL A 151 -5.43 22.31 -6.21
C VAL A 151 -6.21 22.49 -7.49
N THR A 152 -5.54 22.98 -8.54
CA THR A 152 -6.10 23.09 -9.89
C THR A 152 -5.86 21.83 -10.71
N ILE A 153 -6.63 21.65 -11.79
CA ILE A 153 -6.40 20.59 -12.78
C ILE A 153 -4.95 20.59 -13.29
N LYS A 154 -4.39 21.77 -13.58
CA LYS A 154 -3.01 21.92 -14.06
C LYS A 154 -1.99 21.43 -13.02
N GLN A 155 -2.17 21.78 -11.75
CA GLN A 155 -1.28 21.34 -10.67
C GLN A 155 -1.34 19.82 -10.45
N GLU A 156 -2.54 19.23 -10.49
CA GLU A 156 -2.72 17.78 -10.35
C GLU A 156 -2.09 17.02 -11.52
N THR A 157 -2.27 17.54 -12.74
CA THR A 157 -1.67 17.01 -13.97
C THR A 157 -0.15 17.02 -13.87
N SER A 158 0.44 18.16 -13.50
CA SER A 158 1.88 18.28 -13.29
C SER A 158 2.39 17.31 -12.22
N ARG A 159 1.66 17.13 -11.12
CA ARG A 159 2.05 16.20 -10.05
C ARG A 159 2.16 14.77 -10.56
N ILE A 160 1.18 14.29 -11.34
CA ILE A 160 1.18 12.92 -11.89
C ILE A 160 2.36 12.71 -12.85
N LEU A 161 2.59 13.66 -13.75
CA LEU A 161 3.68 13.58 -14.73
C LEU A 161 5.05 13.63 -14.05
N VAL A 162 5.22 14.49 -13.04
CA VAL A 162 6.47 14.57 -12.25
C VAL A 162 6.68 13.28 -11.45
N LEU A 163 5.65 12.74 -10.79
CA LEU A 163 5.76 11.48 -10.05
C LEU A 163 6.19 10.31 -10.95
N SER A 164 5.73 10.25 -12.20
CA SER A 164 6.16 9.21 -13.14
C SER A 164 7.62 9.35 -13.60
N LEU A 165 8.19 10.55 -13.54
CA LEU A 165 9.57 10.81 -13.95
C LEU A 165 10.58 10.53 -12.82
N PHE A 166 10.20 10.77 -11.57
CA PHE A 166 11.11 10.75 -10.41
C PHE A 166 10.91 9.57 -9.43
N SER A 167 9.94 8.67 -9.65
CA SER A 167 9.80 7.40 -8.90
C SER A 167 10.57 6.26 -9.58
#